data_AF-A0A957K0J0-F1
#
_entry.id   AF-A0A957K0J0-F1
#
_cell.length_a   1.000
_cell.length_b   1.000
_cell.length_c   1.000
_cell.angle_alpha   90.00
_cell.angle_beta   90.00
_cell.angle_gamma   90.00
#
_symmetry.space_group_name_H-M   'P 1'
#
loop_
_entity.id
_entity.type
_entity.pdbx_description
1 polymer ?
#
loop_
_entity_poly.entity_id
_entity_poly.type
_entity_poly.pdbx_seq_one_letter_code
_entity_poly.pdbx_strand_id
1 'polypeptide(L)'
;RFQAQKGFLLLADLTHNLLAHFRRHALADSRFAAYGLQRLVRDLLATPGRLTFAGSQLTRVDLLTQKQNAEALKDCLQRYLLHG
;
A
#
# COMPACT_ATOMS: atom_id res chain seq x y z
N ARG A 1 -15.40 14.31 22.74
CA ARG A 1 -13.91 14.49 22.68
C ARG A 1 -13.15 13.17 22.86
N PHE A 2 -13.40 12.40 23.93
CA PHE A 2 -12.77 11.09 24.16
C PHE A 2 -12.98 10.06 23.03
N GLN A 3 -14.19 9.98 22.46
CA GLN A 3 -14.49 9.05 21.36
C GLN A 3 -13.76 9.41 20.05
N ALA A 4 -13.53 10.70 19.78
CA ALA A 4 -12.77 11.13 18.60
C ALA A 4 -11.28 10.80 18.75
N GLN A 5 -10.71 10.98 19.95
CA GLN A 5 -9.33 10.59 20.24
C GLN A 5 -9.13 9.07 20.16
N LYS A 6 -10.09 8.30 20.69
CA LYS A 6 -10.09 6.83 20.55
C LYS A 6 -10.21 6.38 19.10
N GLY A 7 -11.13 6.99 18.34
CA GLY A 7 -11.27 6.71 16.91
C GLY A 7 -9.99 7.01 16.14
N PHE A 8 -9.30 8.10 16.47
CA PHE A 8 -8.03 8.45 15.85
C PHE A 8 -6.92 7.44 16.17
N LEU A 9 -6.82 6.98 17.43
CA LEU A 9 -5.87 5.95 17.83
C LEU A 9 -6.09 4.65 17.04
N LEU A 10 -7.35 4.20 16.97
CA LEU A 10 -7.73 2.99 16.24
C LEU A 10 -7.45 3.10 14.73
N LEU A 11 -7.68 4.26 14.14
CA LEU A 11 -7.38 4.50 12.73
C LEU A 11 -5.88 4.50 12.46
N ALA A 12 -5.08 5.05 13.39
CA ALA A 12 -3.63 5.01 13.32
C ALA A 12 -3.11 3.56 13.40
N ASP A 13 -3.64 2.77 14.35
CA ASP A 13 -3.30 1.35 14.50
C ASP A 13 -3.69 0.53 13.27
N LEU A 14 -4.90 0.76 12.73
CA LEU A 14 -5.34 0.10 11.50
C LEU A 14 -4.44 0.45 10.31
N THR A 15 -4.10 1.73 10.16
CA THR A 15 -3.20 2.19 9.09
C THR A 15 -1.83 1.53 9.22
N HIS A 16 -1.32 1.43 10.45
CA HIS A 16 -0.06 0.75 10.73
C HIS A 16 -0.13 -0.74 10.38
N ASN A 17 -1.20 -1.43 10.78
CA ASN A 17 -1.40 -2.85 10.51
C ASN A 17 -1.49 -3.15 9.02
N LEU A 18 -2.26 -2.35 8.27
CA LEU A 18 -2.37 -2.48 6.82
C LEU A 18 -1.03 -2.25 6.12
N LEU A 19 -0.26 -1.27 6.59
CA LEU A 19 1.03 -0.96 6.01
C LEU A 19 2.10 -2.01 6.37
N ALA A 20 2.09 -2.54 7.59
CA ALA A 20 2.93 -3.65 7.98
C ALA A 20 2.62 -4.90 7.15
N HIS A 21 1.33 -5.20 6.94
CA HIS A 21 0.87 -6.29 6.09
C HIS A 21 1.33 -6.10 4.64
N PHE A 22 1.11 -4.92 4.06
CA PHE A 22 1.54 -4.61 2.70
C PHE A 22 3.06 -4.70 2.55
N ARG A 23 3.82 -4.19 3.53
CA ARG A 23 5.29 -4.24 3.49
C ARG A 23 5.81 -5.68 3.53
N ARG A 24 5.16 -6.54 4.33
CA ARG A 24 5.55 -7.95 4.46
C ARG A 24 5.22 -8.76 3.20
N HIS A 25 4.09 -8.53 2.55
CA HIS A 25 3.61 -9.39 1.46
C HIS A 25 3.88 -8.84 0.07
N ALA A 26 3.79 -7.51 -0.13
CA ALA A 26 3.99 -6.89 -1.44
C ALA A 26 5.44 -6.44 -1.66
N LEU A 27 6.09 -5.93 -0.60
CA LEU A 27 7.39 -5.26 -0.72
C LEU A 27 8.59 -6.13 -0.33
N ALA A 28 8.35 -7.30 0.27
CA ALA A 28 9.39 -8.29 0.52
C ALA A 28 10.10 -8.63 -0.81
N ASP A 29 11.42 -8.78 -0.75
CA ASP A 29 12.26 -9.07 -1.92
C ASP A 29 12.11 -8.06 -3.08
N SER A 30 11.74 -6.82 -2.75
CA SER A 30 11.76 -5.70 -3.69
C SER A 30 12.79 -4.66 -3.27
N ARG A 31 13.14 -3.75 -4.17
CA ARG A 31 13.98 -2.58 -3.83
C ARG A 31 13.36 -1.66 -2.76
N PHE A 32 12.07 -1.83 -2.47
CA PHE A 32 11.35 -1.06 -1.46
C PHE A 32 11.39 -1.70 -0.07
N ALA A 33 11.95 -2.91 0.07
CA ALA A 33 12.08 -3.59 1.36
C ALA A 33 12.83 -2.74 2.41
N ALA A 34 13.84 -1.98 1.96
CA ALA A 34 14.63 -1.08 2.78
C ALA A 34 13.99 0.30 3.01
N TYR A 35 12.81 0.58 2.44
CA TYR A 35 12.18 1.90 2.61
C TYR A 35 11.65 2.05 4.04
N GLY A 36 12.05 3.15 4.68
CA GLY A 36 11.43 3.61 5.91
C GLY A 36 9.97 4.03 5.69
N LEU A 37 9.18 4.04 6.76
CA LEU A 37 7.74 4.35 6.75
C LEU A 37 7.40 5.65 6.01
N GLN A 38 8.12 6.74 6.31
CA GLN A 38 7.91 8.04 5.67
C GLN A 38 8.14 7.97 4.15
N ARG A 39 9.15 7.22 3.71
CA ARG A 39 9.48 7.05 2.29
C ARG A 39 8.42 6.22 1.58
N LEU A 40 7.87 5.18 2.23
CA LEU A 40 6.77 4.37 1.69
C LEU A 40 5.52 5.22 1.46
N VAL A 41 5.10 6.00 2.45
CA VAL A 41 3.90 6.84 2.32
C VAL A 41 4.06 7.86 1.20
N ARG A 42 5.19 8.58 1.18
CA ARG A 42 5.44 9.66 0.22
C ARG A 42 5.73 9.18 -1.19
N ASP A 43 6.55 8.14 -1.35
CA ASP A 43 7.10 7.75 -2.66
C ASP A 43 6.35 6.57 -3.31
N LEU A 44 5.57 5.80 -2.52
CA LEU A 44 4.77 4.67 -3.03
C LEU A 44 3.27 4.92 -2.85
N LEU A 45 2.77 5.12 -1.63
CA LEU A 45 1.33 5.21 -1.37
C LEU A 45 0.70 6.51 -1.90
N ALA A 46 1.48 7.57 -2.06
CA ALA A 46 1.04 8.79 -2.73
C ALA A 46 1.03 8.67 -4.28
N THR A 47 1.36 7.50 -4.83
CA THR A 47 1.29 7.27 -6.27
C THR A 47 -0.18 7.29 -6.69
N PRO A 48 -0.60 8.22 -7.56
CA PRO A 48 -1.98 8.24 -8.04
C PRO A 48 -2.26 6.96 -8.80
N GLY A 49 -3.37 6.30 -8.47
CA GLY A 49 -3.76 5.03 -9.06
C GLY A 49 -5.27 4.84 -9.07
N ARG A 50 -5.73 3.85 -9.83
CA ARG A 50 -7.12 3.41 -9.84
C ARG A 50 -7.17 1.95 -9.44
N LEU A 51 -8.07 1.65 -8.51
CA LEU A 51 -8.36 0.29 -8.07
C LEU A 51 -9.69 -0.14 -8.69
N THR A 52 -9.71 -1.31 -9.33
CA THR A 52 -10.95 -1.92 -9.82
C THR A 52 -11.20 -3.19 -9.02
N PHE A 53 -12.39 -3.27 -8.44
CA PHE A 53 -12.83 -4.41 -7.65
C PHE A 53 -13.94 -5.14 -8.40
N ALA A 54 -13.89 -6.47 -8.37
CA ALA A 54 -15.02 -7.33 -8.70
C ALA A 54 -15.61 -7.86 -7.38
N GLY A 55 -16.72 -7.25 -6.94
CA GLY A 55 -17.25 -7.49 -5.60
C GLY A 55 -16.28 -7.02 -4.51
N SER A 56 -15.87 -7.92 -3.62
CA SER A 56 -14.88 -7.66 -2.56
C SER A 56 -13.44 -7.95 -2.97
N GLN A 57 -13.21 -8.47 -4.19
CA GLN A 57 -11.88 -8.85 -4.66
C GLN A 57 -11.27 -7.73 -5.49
N LEU A 58 -10.04 -7.35 -5.17
CA LEU A 58 -9.25 -6.43 -5.99
C LEU A 58 -8.76 -7.17 -7.24
N THR A 59 -9.19 -6.76 -8.43
CA THR A 59 -8.87 -7.46 -9.69
C THR A 59 -7.91 -6.68 -10.58
N ARG A 60 -7.79 -5.36 -10.39
CA ARG A 60 -6.87 -4.53 -11.17
C ARG A 60 -6.40 -3.32 -10.39
N VAL A 61 -5.11 -3.00 -10.56
CA VAL A 61 -4.50 -1.76 -10.10
C VAL A 61 -3.84 -1.07 -11.27
N ASP A 62 -4.30 0.12 -11.61
CA ASP A 62 -3.71 0.98 -12.64
C ASP A 62 -2.91 2.08 -11.95
N LEU A 63 -1.61 2.17 -12.23
CA LEU A 63 -0.78 3.28 -11.78
C LEU A 63 -0.91 4.42 -12.80
N LEU A 64 -1.41 5.58 -12.38
CA LEU A 64 -1.67 6.74 -13.25
C LEU A 64 -0.43 7.61 -13.44
N THR A 65 0.76 7.05 -13.21
CA THR A 65 2.04 7.74 -13.40
C THR A 65 3.13 6.74 -13.76
N GLN A 66 4.05 7.16 -14.62
CA GLN A 66 5.23 6.38 -15.06
C GLN A 66 6.52 6.83 -14.35
N LYS A 67 6.41 7.43 -13.15
CA LYS A 67 7.56 7.87 -12.36
C LYS A 67 8.51 6.71 -12.03
N GLN A 68 9.70 7.06 -11.54
CA GLN A 68 10.81 6.14 -11.21
C GLN A 68 10.46 4.87 -10.40
N ASN A 69 9.34 4.86 -9.68
CA ASN A 69 8.89 3.72 -8.86
C ASN A 69 7.80 2.86 -9.54
N ALA A 70 7.21 3.30 -10.65
CA ALA A 70 5.99 2.73 -11.20
C ALA A 70 6.13 1.25 -11.60
N GLU A 71 7.18 0.90 -12.37
CA GLU A 71 7.42 -0.49 -12.78
C GLU A 71 7.69 -1.41 -11.58
N ALA A 72 8.63 -1.03 -10.72
CA ALA A 72 8.92 -1.82 -9.52
C ALA A 72 7.70 -1.93 -8.58
N LEU A 73 6.84 -0.89 -8.51
CA LEU A 73 5.62 -0.91 -7.71
C LEU A 73 4.56 -1.82 -8.33
N LYS A 74 4.45 -1.84 -9.65
CA LYS A 74 3.58 -2.77 -10.38
C LYS A 74 3.96 -4.23 -10.09
N ASP A 75 5.25 -4.57 -10.11
CA ASP A 75 5.71 -5.93 -9.77
C ASP A 75 5.36 -6.32 -8.32
N CYS A 76 5.45 -5.37 -7.38
CA CYS A 76 5.04 -5.59 -5.99
C CYS A 76 3.53 -5.81 -5.86
N LEU A 77 2.73 -5.02 -6.58
CA LEU A 77 1.27 -5.14 -6.58
C LEU A 77 0.79 -6.42 -7.25
N GLN A 78 1.44 -6.85 -8.33
CA GLN A 78 1.16 -8.13 -8.97
C GLN A 78 1.41 -9.30 -8.02
N ARG A 79 2.54 -9.31 -7.31
CA ARG A 79 2.82 -10.29 -6.26
C ARG A 79 1.77 -10.27 -5.16
N TYR A 80 1.37 -9.07 -4.72
CA TYR A 80 0.33 -8.92 -3.70
C TYR A 80 -1.03 -9.47 -4.14
N LEU A 81 -1.40 -9.31 -5.41
CA LEU A 81 -2.65 -9.86 -5.96
C LEU A 81 -2.62 -11.38 -6.16
N LEU A 82 -1.44 -11.97 -6.38
CA LEU A 82 -1.28 -13.41 -6.57
C LEU A 82 -1.17 -14.19 -5.25
N HIS A 83 -0.80 -13.52 -4.16
CA HIS A 83 -0.55 -14.15 -2.85
C HIS A 83 -1.45 -13.62 -1.71
N GLY A 84 -2.34 -12.67 -2.01
CA GLY A 84 -3.27 -12.04 -1.06
C GLY A 84 -4.68 -12.58 -1.14
#